data_AF-A0A926K5I2-F1
#
_entry.id   AF-A0A926K5I2-F1
#
_cell.length_a   1.000
_cell.length_b   1.000
_cell.length_c   1.000
_cell.angle_alpha   90.00
_cell.angle_beta   90.00
_cell.angle_gamma   90.00
#
_symmetry.space_group_name_H-M   'P 1'
#
loop_
_entity.id
_entity.type
_entity.pdbx_description
1 polymer ?
#
loop_
_entity_poly.entity_id
_entity_poly.type
_entity_poly.pdbx_seq_one_letter_code
_entity_poly.pdbx_strand_id
1 'polypeptide(L)'
;MTEPSRKKKVVRVESAPKAEAPAGSPRAAKTESGGASGAGNGVTWAPTAEAKSQATRLRIFAWVAWVAAIGLEAWAIFGVLRQNPVTMWLLILLIVVIGALAVTGSLLWKQANRVDPASREDSIRFFVQNQLGAIVTVIAFLPLIILIFLNKDMSGKQKALAGGLGIVVLLVAGFLGTSINPPSVEQYSAESNTIQQLTGEDLVFWTKSGTVFHVCADVPDVNKESQDGTIYSGTVADAHAANKDRLTKRWESEAVKYCGYTQEQVDAVLAGGDTAPTDEGTTPEETPSEAPAE
;
A
#
# COMPACT_ATOMS: atom_id res chain seq x y z
N MET A 1 16.50 7.34 -38.88
CA MET A 1 17.51 6.71 -38.00
C MET A 1 16.82 6.44 -36.67
N THR A 2 16.36 5.22 -36.48
CA THR A 2 15.70 4.79 -35.24
C THR A 2 16.81 4.52 -34.24
N GLU A 3 16.90 5.36 -33.20
CA GLU A 3 17.82 5.14 -32.09
C GLU A 3 17.53 3.75 -31.49
N PRO A 4 18.54 2.87 -31.31
CA PRO A 4 18.30 1.57 -30.70
C PRO A 4 17.72 1.80 -29.31
N SER A 5 16.54 1.25 -29.06
CA SER A 5 15.86 1.28 -27.76
C SER A 5 16.86 0.89 -26.68
N ARG A 6 17.36 1.85 -25.91
CA ARG A 6 18.26 1.55 -24.79
C ARG A 6 17.46 0.67 -23.84
N LYS A 7 17.90 -0.59 -23.69
CA LYS A 7 17.34 -1.49 -22.67
C LYS A 7 17.31 -0.75 -21.33
N LYS A 8 16.12 -0.68 -20.73
CA LYS A 8 15.90 0.02 -19.45
C LYS A 8 16.74 -0.66 -18.37
N LYS A 9 17.25 0.12 -17.43
CA LYS A 9 18.06 -0.40 -16.31
C LYS A 9 17.12 -1.02 -15.28
N VAL A 10 17.28 -2.32 -15.00
CA VAL A 10 16.58 -2.98 -13.89
C VAL A 10 17.42 -2.84 -12.61
N VAL A 11 16.81 -2.37 -11.53
CA VAL A 11 17.43 -2.18 -10.21
C VAL A 11 16.65 -3.00 -9.19
N ARG A 12 17.32 -3.93 -8.51
CA ARG A 12 16.72 -4.67 -7.39
C ARG A 12 16.68 -3.78 -6.16
N VAL A 13 15.52 -3.67 -5.53
CA VAL A 13 15.35 -3.06 -4.22
C VAL A 13 15.85 -4.09 -3.20
N GLU A 14 16.89 -3.71 -2.48
CA GLU A 14 17.46 -4.56 -1.44
C GLU A 14 16.63 -4.38 -0.16
N SER A 15 15.67 -5.27 0.04
CA SER A 15 15.03 -5.48 1.34
C SER A 15 15.73 -6.65 2.03
N ALA A 16 16.01 -6.50 3.33
CA ALA A 16 16.85 -7.37 4.16
C ALA A 16 16.70 -8.89 3.88
N PRO A 17 17.75 -9.71 4.06
CA PRO A 17 17.76 -11.11 3.62
C PRO A 17 16.61 -11.89 4.25
N LYS A 18 16.05 -12.79 3.44
CA LYS A 18 15.11 -13.86 3.79
C LYS A 18 15.38 -14.32 5.22
N ALA A 19 14.38 -14.20 6.10
CA ALA A 19 14.45 -14.79 7.43
C ALA A 19 14.64 -16.31 7.25
N GLU A 20 15.89 -16.74 7.30
CA GLU A 20 16.26 -18.14 7.40
C GLU A 20 15.69 -18.61 8.74
N ALA A 21 14.82 -19.61 8.68
CA ALA A 21 14.14 -20.14 9.84
C ALA A 21 15.18 -20.53 10.90
N PRO A 22 15.17 -19.94 12.12
CA PRO A 22 16.12 -20.35 13.13
C PRO A 22 15.74 -21.75 13.62
N ALA A 23 16.67 -22.69 13.43
CA ALA A 23 16.63 -24.00 14.04
C ALA A 23 16.70 -23.89 15.57
N GLY A 24 15.71 -24.45 16.28
CA GLY A 24 15.84 -24.88 17.69
C GLY A 24 15.18 -24.02 18.79
N SER A 25 13.89 -24.32 19.09
CA SER A 25 13.19 -24.55 20.39
C SER A 25 13.48 -23.75 21.69
N PRO A 26 12.59 -23.67 22.72
CA PRO A 26 11.15 -24.02 22.81
C PRO A 26 10.20 -22.94 23.44
N ARG A 27 8.91 -23.04 23.06
CA ARG A 27 7.66 -22.92 23.87
C ARG A 27 7.29 -21.62 24.63
N ALA A 28 6.23 -20.98 24.12
CA ALA A 28 4.99 -20.47 24.78
C ALA A 28 4.53 -19.21 24.01
N ALA A 29 3.29 -19.03 23.54
CA ALA A 29 2.00 -19.38 24.12
C ALA A 29 0.97 -19.76 23.04
N LYS A 30 0.03 -20.61 23.45
CA LYS A 30 -1.17 -20.99 22.70
C LYS A 30 -2.03 -19.75 22.40
N THR A 31 -2.55 -19.67 21.18
CA THR A 31 -3.93 -19.24 20.97
C THR A 31 -4.51 -20.18 19.94
N GLU A 32 -5.42 -21.02 20.42
CA GLU A 32 -6.26 -21.90 19.62
C GLU A 32 -7.32 -21.02 18.93
N SER A 33 -7.40 -21.10 17.61
CA SER A 33 -8.67 -20.96 16.90
C SER A 33 -8.65 -21.95 15.75
N GLY A 34 -9.44 -23.01 15.90
CA GLY A 34 -9.68 -24.04 14.91
C GLY A 34 -11.13 -23.99 14.44
N GLY A 35 -11.33 -24.31 13.15
CA GLY A 35 -12.63 -24.52 12.49
C GLY A 35 -12.77 -23.62 11.26
N ALA A 36 -12.10 -23.92 10.13
CA ALA A 36 -12.51 -24.86 9.06
C ALA A 36 -13.52 -24.24 8.06
N SER A 37 -13.37 -24.23 6.74
CA SER A 37 -12.32 -24.59 5.77
C SER A 37 -12.78 -24.01 4.42
N GLY A 38 -11.86 -23.49 3.59
CA GLY A 38 -12.19 -23.07 2.22
C GLY A 38 -11.02 -22.45 1.43
N ALA A 39 -10.18 -23.34 0.87
CA ALA A 39 -9.29 -23.19 -0.30
C ALA A 39 -8.12 -22.17 -0.30
N GLY A 40 -6.90 -22.73 -0.25
CA GLY A 40 -5.64 -22.11 -0.67
C GLY A 40 -4.51 -22.37 0.34
N ASN A 41 -3.59 -23.29 0.04
CA ASN A 41 -2.32 -23.51 0.77
C ASN A 41 -1.33 -22.33 0.59
N GLY A 42 -1.83 -21.09 0.60
CA GLY A 42 -1.02 -19.88 0.43
C GLY A 42 -0.39 -19.46 1.75
N VAL A 43 0.82 -18.92 1.69
CA VAL A 43 1.45 -18.30 2.85
C VAL A 43 0.72 -16.98 3.12
N THR A 44 0.22 -16.80 4.35
CA THR A 44 -0.32 -15.52 4.80
C THR A 44 0.82 -14.53 4.96
N TRP A 45 0.74 -13.41 4.25
CA TRP A 45 1.73 -12.35 4.32
C TRP A 45 1.74 -11.70 5.70
N ALA A 46 2.93 -11.39 6.20
CA ALA A 46 3.11 -10.63 7.43
C ALA A 46 4.26 -9.61 7.25
N PRO A 47 4.15 -8.42 7.86
CA PRO A 47 5.21 -7.42 7.75
C PRO A 47 6.44 -7.83 8.55
N THR A 48 7.62 -7.55 7.99
CA THR A 48 8.91 -7.74 8.66
C THR A 48 9.06 -6.83 9.89
N ALA A 49 10.06 -7.11 10.73
CA ALA A 49 10.33 -6.27 11.91
C ALA A 49 10.70 -4.83 11.51
N GLU A 50 11.45 -4.69 10.42
CA GLU A 50 11.86 -3.42 9.83
C GLU A 50 10.64 -2.65 9.31
N ALA A 51 9.75 -3.33 8.59
CA ALA A 51 8.50 -2.77 8.08
C ALA A 51 7.61 -2.26 9.24
N LYS A 52 7.43 -3.07 10.29
CA LYS A 52 6.68 -2.67 11.50
C LYS A 52 7.31 -1.45 12.19
N SER A 53 8.63 -1.41 12.29
CA SER A 53 9.36 -0.27 12.87
C SER A 53 9.15 1.00 12.03
N GLN A 54 9.27 0.89 10.71
CA GLN A 54 9.03 2.00 9.79
C GLN A 54 7.59 2.51 9.86
N ALA A 55 6.60 1.61 9.82
CA ALA A 55 5.19 1.97 9.96
C ALA A 55 4.91 2.67 11.29
N THR A 56 5.51 2.19 12.39
CA THR A 56 5.40 2.83 13.71
C THR A 56 5.95 4.26 13.69
N ARG A 57 7.13 4.48 13.12
CA ARG A 57 7.72 5.84 13.00
C ARG A 57 6.83 6.77 12.19
N LEU A 58 6.31 6.31 11.05
CA LEU A 58 5.40 7.09 10.21
C LEU A 58 4.11 7.45 10.95
N ARG A 59 3.53 6.51 11.70
CA ARG A 59 2.33 6.76 12.53
C ARG A 59 2.61 7.78 13.63
N ILE A 60 3.78 7.75 14.27
CA ILE A 60 4.18 8.75 15.28
C ILE A 60 4.24 10.14 14.62
N PHE A 61 4.93 10.27 13.48
CA PHE A 61 4.98 11.56 12.78
C PHE A 61 3.61 12.04 12.31
N ALA A 62 2.73 11.13 11.88
CA ALA A 62 1.35 11.46 11.55
C ALA A 62 0.60 12.02 12.76
N TRP A 63 0.69 11.36 13.91
CA TRP A 63 0.09 11.85 15.16
C TRP A 63 0.65 13.20 15.58
N VAL A 64 1.95 13.43 15.46
CA VAL A 64 2.56 14.73 15.76
C VAL A 64 1.98 15.82 14.86
N ALA A 65 1.87 15.58 13.55
CA ALA A 65 1.29 16.53 12.61
C ALA A 65 -0.18 16.84 12.94
N TRP A 66 -0.98 15.81 13.26
CA TRP A 66 -2.38 15.98 13.64
C TRP A 66 -2.58 16.69 14.97
N VAL A 67 -1.80 16.36 15.99
CA VAL A 67 -1.84 17.06 17.28
C VAL A 67 -1.44 18.52 17.11
N ALA A 68 -0.44 18.82 16.28
CA ALA A 68 -0.10 20.20 15.93
C ALA A 68 -1.26 20.92 15.22
N ALA A 69 -1.93 20.26 14.28
CA ALA A 69 -3.11 20.81 13.59
C ALA A 69 -4.24 21.14 14.58
N ILE A 70 -4.57 20.23 15.49
CA ILE A 70 -5.60 20.43 16.53
C ILE A 70 -5.18 21.53 17.52
N GLY A 71 -3.90 21.60 17.89
CA GLY A 71 -3.38 22.67 18.74
C GLY A 71 -3.50 24.06 18.10
N LEU A 72 -3.21 24.16 16.80
CA LEU A 72 -3.42 25.38 16.02
C LEU A 72 -4.90 25.71 15.84
N GLU A 73 -5.76 24.72 15.67
CA GLU A 73 -7.21 24.89 15.66
C GLU A 73 -7.71 25.47 16.98
N ALA A 74 -7.29 24.90 18.12
CA ALA A 74 -7.62 25.40 19.44
C ALA A 74 -7.14 26.84 19.64
N TRP A 75 -5.95 27.19 19.15
CA TRP A 75 -5.45 28.56 19.19
C TRP A 75 -6.25 29.51 18.28
N ALA A 76 -6.65 29.06 17.09
CA ALA A 76 -7.54 29.82 16.21
C ALA A 76 -8.87 30.13 16.90
N ILE A 77 -9.46 29.14 17.58
CA ILE A 77 -10.74 29.25 18.28
C ILE A 77 -10.64 30.12 19.54
N PHE A 78 -9.73 29.79 20.45
CA PHE A 78 -9.67 30.41 21.78
C PHE A 78 -8.81 31.68 21.82
N GLY A 79 -7.97 31.90 20.82
CA GLY A 79 -7.13 33.08 20.67
C GLY A 79 -7.66 34.02 19.59
N VAL A 80 -7.58 33.60 18.32
CA VAL A 80 -7.82 34.50 17.17
C VAL A 80 -9.28 34.90 17.04
N LEU A 81 -10.22 33.96 17.14
CA LEU A 81 -11.66 34.26 17.04
C LEU A 81 -12.21 35.09 18.20
N ARG A 82 -11.46 35.22 19.31
CA ARG A 82 -11.86 36.07 20.45
C ARG A 82 -11.37 37.52 20.35
N GLN A 83 -10.57 37.84 19.34
CA GLN A 83 -10.08 39.21 19.12
C GLN A 83 -11.19 40.10 18.58
N ASN A 84 -11.21 41.37 18.98
CA ASN A 84 -12.10 42.38 18.43
C ASN A 84 -11.30 43.63 17.99
N PRO A 85 -11.08 43.84 16.69
CA PRO A 85 -11.55 43.02 15.57
C PRO A 85 -10.75 41.71 15.40
N VAL A 86 -11.36 40.69 14.77
CA VAL A 86 -10.68 39.44 14.42
C VAL A 86 -9.57 39.68 13.39
N THR A 87 -8.35 39.20 13.68
CA THR A 87 -7.21 39.29 12.77
C THR A 87 -7.37 38.31 11.59
N MET A 88 -8.05 38.76 10.53
CA MET A 88 -8.46 37.91 9.39
C MET A 88 -7.32 37.23 8.65
N TRP A 89 -6.22 37.94 8.40
CA TRP A 89 -5.09 37.36 7.66
C TRP A 89 -4.47 36.18 8.42
N LEU A 90 -4.40 36.27 9.75
CA LEU A 90 -3.90 35.21 10.63
C LEU A 90 -4.85 34.02 10.65
N LEU A 91 -6.16 34.26 10.73
CA LEU A 91 -7.16 33.19 10.67
C LEU A 91 -7.06 32.41 9.35
N ILE A 92 -6.95 33.11 8.22
CA ILE A 92 -6.78 32.48 6.89
C ILE A 92 -5.48 31.67 6.84
N LEU A 93 -4.37 32.23 7.32
CA LEU A 93 -3.09 31.52 7.39
C LEU A 93 -3.22 30.24 8.22
N LEU A 94 -3.86 30.30 9.38
CA LEU A 94 -4.07 29.14 10.24
C LEU A 94 -4.90 28.06 9.57
N ILE A 95 -5.99 28.42 8.88
CA ILE A 95 -6.82 27.46 8.12
C ILE A 95 -5.96 26.70 7.10
N VAL A 96 -5.08 27.40 6.36
CA VAL A 96 -4.19 26.78 5.38
C VAL A 96 -3.15 25.89 6.05
N VAL A 97 -2.52 26.34 7.14
CA VAL A 97 -1.50 25.57 7.87
C VAL A 97 -2.08 24.32 8.52
N ILE A 98 -3.25 24.41 9.15
CA ILE A 98 -3.98 23.26 9.72
C ILE A 98 -4.28 22.25 8.60
N GLY A 99 -4.70 22.73 7.42
CA GLY A 99 -4.97 21.89 6.27
C GLY A 99 -3.73 21.15 5.78
N ALA A 100 -2.62 21.86 5.65
CA ALA A 100 -1.35 21.26 5.26
C ALA A 100 -0.90 20.18 6.27
N LEU A 101 -0.97 20.45 7.57
CA LEU A 101 -0.62 19.48 8.61
C LEU A 101 -1.55 18.25 8.61
N ALA A 102 -2.86 18.46 8.44
CA ALA A 102 -3.85 17.38 8.35
C ALA A 102 -3.58 16.47 7.15
N VAL A 103 -3.25 17.05 5.99
CA VAL A 103 -2.85 16.32 4.79
C VAL A 103 -1.52 15.58 5.02
N THR A 104 -0.49 16.24 5.55
CA THR A 104 0.80 15.60 5.83
C THR A 104 0.64 14.40 6.76
N GLY A 105 -0.09 14.54 7.86
CA GLY A 105 -0.35 13.42 8.76
C GLY A 105 -1.08 12.27 8.07
N SER A 106 -2.06 12.59 7.22
CA SER A 106 -2.80 11.60 6.44
C SER A 106 -1.96 10.85 5.41
N LEU A 107 -1.07 11.54 4.71
CA LEU A 107 -0.15 10.93 3.74
C LEU A 107 0.84 9.99 4.45
N LEU A 108 1.39 10.42 5.59
CA LEU A 108 2.27 9.58 6.42
C LEU A 108 1.55 8.34 6.94
N TRP A 109 0.31 8.49 7.39
CA TRP A 109 -0.52 7.39 7.86
C TRP A 109 -0.83 6.39 6.74
N LYS A 110 -1.17 6.87 5.54
CA LYS A 110 -1.40 6.02 4.35
C LYS A 110 -0.14 5.26 3.96
N GLN A 111 1.02 5.90 4.01
CA GLN A 111 2.29 5.20 3.77
C GLN A 111 2.54 4.13 4.82
N ALA A 112 2.25 4.40 6.10
CA ALA A 112 2.36 3.39 7.16
C ALA A 112 1.44 2.19 6.90
N ASN A 113 0.24 2.42 6.37
CA ASN A 113 -0.71 1.36 6.02
C ASN A 113 -0.26 0.50 4.84
N ARG A 114 0.55 1.03 3.92
CA ARG A 114 1.15 0.21 2.83
C ARG A 114 2.27 -0.70 3.35
N VAL A 115 2.92 -0.32 4.44
CA VAL A 115 4.03 -1.07 5.02
C VAL A 115 3.54 -2.07 6.09
N ASP A 116 2.47 -1.73 6.80
CA ASP A 116 1.83 -2.56 7.82
C ASP A 116 0.29 -2.46 7.70
N PRO A 117 -0.31 -3.06 6.67
CA PRO A 117 -1.75 -3.05 6.44
C PRO A 117 -2.51 -3.85 7.49
N ALA A 118 -3.75 -3.45 7.75
CA ALA A 118 -4.68 -4.24 8.55
C ALA A 118 -5.24 -5.42 7.73
N SER A 119 -5.58 -6.51 8.40
CA SER A 119 -6.40 -7.59 7.83
C SER A 119 -7.86 -7.11 7.68
N ARG A 120 -8.55 -7.56 6.62
CA ARG A 120 -9.99 -7.33 6.43
C ARG A 120 -10.84 -8.11 7.43
N GLU A 121 -10.31 -9.18 8.02
CA GLU A 121 -10.99 -9.95 9.06
C GLU A 121 -11.21 -9.12 10.33
N ASP A 122 -10.23 -8.28 10.70
CA ASP A 122 -10.38 -7.27 11.74
C ASP A 122 -11.03 -6.00 11.18
N SER A 123 -12.35 -6.08 10.94
CA SER A 123 -13.12 -5.00 10.30
C SER A 123 -13.01 -3.65 11.02
N ILE A 124 -12.92 -3.63 12.35
CA ILE A 124 -12.82 -2.39 13.12
C ILE A 124 -11.47 -1.74 12.87
N ARG A 125 -10.38 -2.50 13.05
CA ARG A 125 -9.03 -1.99 12.80
C ARG A 125 -8.87 -1.60 11.34
N PHE A 126 -9.38 -2.41 10.41
CA PHE A 126 -9.35 -2.14 8.98
C PHE A 126 -10.05 -0.82 8.64
N PHE A 127 -11.26 -0.59 9.17
CA PHE A 127 -11.98 0.65 8.94
C PHE A 127 -11.24 1.86 9.53
N VAL A 128 -10.92 1.81 10.83
CA VAL A 128 -10.29 2.93 11.53
C VAL A 128 -8.95 3.24 10.88
N GLN A 129 -8.09 2.25 10.69
CA GLN A 129 -6.76 2.46 10.12
C GLN A 129 -6.83 3.08 8.72
N ASN A 130 -7.82 2.75 7.90
CA ASN A 130 -7.92 3.28 6.53
C ASN A 130 -8.70 4.59 6.38
N GLN A 131 -9.54 4.95 7.36
CA GLN A 131 -10.31 6.20 7.33
C GLN A 131 -9.83 7.25 8.36
N LEU A 132 -8.84 6.92 9.20
CA LEU A 132 -8.39 7.79 10.29
C LEU A 132 -7.98 9.19 9.82
N GLY A 133 -7.28 9.30 8.68
CA GLY A 133 -6.87 10.60 8.15
C GLY A 133 -8.06 11.52 7.87
N ALA A 134 -9.12 11.00 7.26
CA ALA A 134 -10.34 11.76 7.03
C ALA A 134 -11.06 12.11 8.35
N ILE A 135 -11.16 11.16 9.29
CA ILE A 135 -11.79 11.37 10.61
C ILE A 135 -11.08 12.50 11.36
N VAL A 136 -9.76 12.43 11.48
CA VAL A 136 -8.97 13.44 12.20
C VAL A 136 -9.04 14.80 11.51
N THR A 137 -9.10 14.82 10.17
CA THR A 137 -9.31 16.06 9.40
C THR A 137 -10.66 16.71 9.72
N VAL A 138 -11.75 15.94 9.84
CA VAL A 138 -13.04 16.47 10.28
C VAL A 138 -12.94 17.05 11.69
N ILE A 139 -12.28 16.36 12.61
CA ILE A 139 -12.07 16.83 13.99
C ILE A 139 -11.31 18.16 14.01
N ALA A 140 -10.28 18.31 13.17
CA ALA A 140 -9.41 19.49 13.14
C ALA A 140 -10.02 20.75 12.47
N PHE A 141 -11.18 20.62 11.83
CA PHE A 141 -11.79 21.71 11.05
C PHE A 141 -13.23 22.02 11.44
N LEU A 142 -14.03 20.99 11.76
CA LEU A 142 -15.46 21.17 11.98
C LEU A 142 -15.76 22.14 13.14
N PRO A 143 -15.12 22.03 14.33
CA PRO A 143 -15.32 23.00 15.40
C PRO A 143 -14.98 24.43 14.99
N LEU A 144 -13.81 24.65 14.36
CA LEU A 144 -13.39 25.97 13.90
C LEU A 144 -14.38 26.56 12.87
N ILE A 145 -14.80 25.79 11.86
CA ILE A 145 -15.75 26.24 10.83
C ILE A 145 -17.08 26.67 11.46
N ILE A 146 -17.64 25.84 12.35
CA ILE A 146 -18.87 26.16 13.06
C ILE A 146 -18.72 27.48 13.84
N LEU A 147 -17.63 27.63 14.57
CA LEU A 147 -17.41 28.82 15.39
C LEU A 147 -17.13 30.08 14.57
N ILE A 148 -16.57 29.98 13.37
CA ILE A 148 -16.48 31.11 12.42
C ILE A 148 -17.89 31.62 12.08
N PHE A 149 -18.82 30.72 11.72
CA PHE A 149 -20.17 31.13 11.36
C PHE A 149 -20.98 31.67 12.54
N LEU A 150 -20.73 31.17 13.76
CA LEU A 150 -21.37 31.64 14.99
C LEU A 150 -20.71 32.90 15.59
N ASN A 151 -19.54 33.33 15.11
CA ASN A 151 -18.83 34.47 15.69
C ASN A 151 -19.59 35.79 15.51
N LYS A 152 -19.91 36.49 16.59
CA LYS A 152 -20.65 37.76 16.57
C LYS A 152 -19.80 38.96 16.16
N ASP A 153 -18.49 38.88 16.30
CA ASP A 153 -17.52 39.96 16.03
C ASP A 153 -16.99 39.91 14.58
N MET A 154 -17.59 39.08 13.73
CA MET A 154 -17.30 38.98 12.30
C MET A 154 -18.51 39.37 11.46
N SER A 155 -18.28 40.21 10.44
CA SER A 155 -19.30 40.52 9.42
C SER A 155 -19.63 39.29 8.55
N GLY A 156 -20.79 39.31 7.88
CA GLY A 156 -21.19 38.23 6.97
C GLY A 156 -20.16 37.93 5.86
N LYS A 157 -19.47 38.96 5.35
CA LYS A 157 -18.39 38.80 4.35
C LYS A 157 -17.17 38.07 4.92
N GLN A 158 -16.77 38.39 6.15
CA GLN A 158 -15.65 37.72 6.81
C GLN A 158 -15.95 36.25 7.10
N LYS A 159 -17.19 35.95 7.54
CA LYS A 159 -17.66 34.57 7.75
C LYS A 159 -17.68 33.77 6.45
N ALA A 160 -18.23 34.35 5.39
CA ALA A 160 -18.27 33.73 4.07
C ALA A 160 -16.85 33.42 3.55
N LEU A 161 -15.91 34.34 3.73
CA LEU A 161 -14.53 34.15 3.31
C LEU A 161 -13.81 33.06 4.12
N ALA A 162 -13.73 33.20 5.45
CA ALA A 162 -12.97 32.28 6.29
C ALA A 162 -13.67 30.91 6.42
N GLY A 163 -14.98 30.90 6.63
CA GLY A 163 -15.76 29.67 6.73
C GLY A 163 -15.83 28.92 5.40
N GLY A 164 -15.97 29.64 4.28
CA GLY A 164 -15.91 29.06 2.94
C GLY A 164 -14.55 28.44 2.64
N LEU A 165 -13.46 29.15 2.94
CA LEU A 165 -12.11 28.60 2.81
C LEU A 165 -11.91 27.36 3.69
N GLY A 166 -12.37 27.39 4.94
CA GLY A 166 -12.32 26.26 5.86
C GLY A 166 -13.04 25.02 5.30
N ILE A 167 -14.24 25.20 4.73
CA ILE A 167 -14.98 24.10 4.08
C ILE A 167 -14.21 23.52 2.90
N VAL A 168 -13.67 24.37 2.01
CA VAL A 168 -12.90 23.90 0.85
C VAL A 168 -11.67 23.09 1.29
N VAL A 169 -10.93 23.60 2.28
CA VAL A 169 -9.76 22.92 2.82
C VAL A 169 -10.15 21.59 3.49
N LEU A 170 -11.22 21.58 4.29
CA LEU A 170 -11.75 20.36 4.91
C LEU A 170 -12.08 19.28 3.86
N LEU A 171 -12.75 19.66 2.77
CA LEU A 171 -13.13 18.70 1.72
C LEU A 171 -11.91 18.15 0.99
N VAL A 172 -10.96 19.00 0.61
CA VAL A 172 -9.73 18.56 -0.09
C VAL A 172 -8.87 17.69 0.84
N ALA A 173 -8.62 18.15 2.06
CA ALA A 173 -7.82 17.41 3.03
C ALA A 173 -8.49 16.09 3.44
N GLY A 174 -9.80 16.12 3.65
CA GLY A 174 -10.61 14.93 3.96
C GLY A 174 -10.51 13.90 2.84
N PHE A 175 -10.70 14.32 1.59
CA PHE A 175 -10.55 13.44 0.42
C PHE A 175 -9.16 12.80 0.36
N LEU A 176 -8.08 13.59 0.50
CA LEU A 176 -6.71 13.09 0.50
C LEU A 176 -6.44 12.12 1.67
N GLY A 177 -7.12 12.32 2.79
CA GLY A 177 -7.03 11.48 3.98
C GLY A 177 -7.83 10.18 3.93
N THR A 178 -8.71 10.01 2.94
CA THR A 178 -9.39 8.72 2.71
C THR A 178 -8.50 7.74 1.95
N SER A 179 -8.63 6.45 2.29
CA SER A 179 -8.10 5.35 1.48
C SER A 179 -9.26 4.67 0.75
N ILE A 180 -9.40 4.95 -0.55
CA ILE A 180 -10.45 4.39 -1.41
C ILE A 180 -10.17 2.93 -1.75
N ASN A 181 -8.89 2.60 -2.00
CA ASN A 181 -8.41 1.23 -2.21
C ASN A 181 -7.46 0.88 -1.05
N PRO A 182 -8.00 0.56 0.15
CA PRO A 182 -7.19 0.28 1.32
C PRO A 182 -6.36 -1.01 1.13
N PRO A 183 -5.03 -0.97 1.37
CA PRO A 183 -4.21 -2.17 1.35
C PRO A 183 -4.63 -3.11 2.49
N SER A 184 -4.50 -4.41 2.26
CA SER A 184 -4.83 -5.42 3.26
C SER A 184 -3.87 -6.60 3.22
N VAL A 185 -3.78 -7.32 4.35
CA VAL A 185 -2.99 -8.56 4.44
C VAL A 185 -3.44 -9.58 3.40
N GLU A 186 -4.75 -9.70 3.18
CA GLU A 186 -5.32 -10.65 2.21
C GLU A 186 -4.93 -10.28 0.77
N GLN A 187 -4.91 -8.98 0.45
CA GLN A 187 -4.44 -8.53 -0.85
C GLN A 187 -2.97 -8.92 -1.06
N TYR A 188 -2.11 -8.65 -0.08
CA TYR A 188 -0.67 -8.90 -0.22
C TYR A 188 -0.39 -10.40 -0.27
N SER A 189 -1.12 -11.18 0.54
CA SER A 189 -1.06 -12.64 0.50
C SER A 189 -1.48 -13.16 -0.87
N ALA A 190 -2.61 -12.71 -1.41
CA ALA A 190 -3.07 -13.15 -2.73
C ALA A 190 -2.05 -12.83 -3.82
N GLU A 191 -1.58 -11.58 -3.89
CA GLU A 191 -0.63 -11.14 -4.92
C GLU A 191 0.73 -11.85 -4.79
N SER A 192 1.27 -12.01 -3.56
CA SER A 192 2.54 -12.71 -3.35
C SER A 192 2.43 -14.19 -3.70
N ASN A 193 1.34 -14.85 -3.31
CA ASN A 193 1.11 -16.26 -3.66
C ASN A 193 0.94 -16.45 -5.17
N THR A 194 0.22 -15.56 -5.87
CA THR A 194 0.10 -15.60 -7.34
C THR A 194 1.48 -15.51 -8.01
N ILE A 195 2.32 -14.56 -7.59
CA ILE A 195 3.65 -14.37 -8.18
C ILE A 195 4.59 -15.52 -7.83
N GLN A 196 4.54 -16.02 -6.59
CA GLN A 196 5.37 -17.13 -6.16
C GLN A 196 5.00 -18.45 -6.85
N GLN A 197 3.71 -18.74 -7.05
CA GLN A 197 3.28 -19.94 -7.77
C GLN A 197 3.63 -19.87 -9.26
N LEU A 198 3.54 -18.68 -9.87
CA LEU A 198 3.87 -18.51 -11.28
C LEU A 198 5.39 -18.55 -11.53
N THR A 199 6.17 -17.87 -10.69
CA THR A 199 7.58 -17.58 -10.97
C THR A 199 8.58 -18.35 -10.09
N GLY A 200 8.11 -18.99 -9.02
CA GLY A 200 8.94 -19.65 -8.01
C GLY A 200 9.48 -18.71 -6.92
N GLU A 201 9.38 -17.39 -7.11
CA GLU A 201 9.86 -16.37 -6.17
C GLU A 201 8.83 -15.24 -6.01
N ASP A 202 8.88 -14.49 -4.91
CA ASP A 202 8.11 -13.24 -4.77
C ASP A 202 8.91 -12.10 -5.42
N LEU A 203 8.86 -12.01 -6.76
CA LEU A 203 9.58 -11.02 -7.55
C LEU A 203 8.66 -10.34 -8.57
N VAL A 204 8.51 -9.02 -8.42
CA VAL A 204 7.72 -8.17 -9.31
C VAL A 204 8.50 -6.96 -9.78
N PHE A 205 7.99 -6.28 -10.80
CA PHE A 205 8.66 -5.16 -11.46
C PHE A 205 7.76 -3.93 -11.51
N TRP A 206 8.31 -2.74 -11.25
CA TRP A 206 7.55 -1.49 -11.28
C TRP A 206 8.42 -0.30 -11.65
N THR A 207 7.78 0.86 -11.81
CA THR A 207 8.47 2.13 -12.04
C THR A 207 8.06 3.15 -10.98
N LYS A 208 8.80 4.25 -10.83
CA LYS A 208 8.40 5.32 -9.90
C LYS A 208 7.03 5.92 -10.26
N SER A 209 6.81 6.18 -11.55
CA SER A 209 5.61 6.83 -12.10
C SER A 209 4.41 5.90 -12.22
N GLY A 210 4.61 4.59 -12.31
CA GLY A 210 3.52 3.60 -12.40
C GLY A 210 2.70 3.53 -11.11
N THR A 211 1.45 3.06 -11.22
CA THR A 211 0.56 2.84 -10.06
C THR A 211 0.36 1.35 -9.77
N VAL A 212 0.85 0.47 -10.63
CA VAL A 212 0.77 -0.99 -10.50
C VAL A 212 2.17 -1.60 -10.65
N PHE A 213 2.28 -2.88 -10.33
CA PHE A 213 3.48 -3.68 -10.62
C PHE A 213 3.14 -4.84 -11.56
N HIS A 214 4.19 -5.38 -12.18
CA HIS A 214 4.15 -6.30 -13.31
C HIS A 214 4.93 -7.58 -13.02
N VAL A 215 4.58 -8.64 -13.76
CA VAL A 215 5.17 -9.99 -13.61
C VAL A 215 6.64 -10.02 -14.02
N CYS A 216 7.01 -9.32 -15.10
CA CYS A 216 8.39 -9.29 -15.60
C CYS A 216 8.79 -7.92 -16.15
N ALA A 217 10.09 -7.70 -16.32
CA ALA A 217 10.66 -6.46 -16.86
C ALA A 217 10.39 -6.24 -18.36
N ASP A 218 10.07 -7.29 -19.12
CA ASP A 218 9.87 -7.23 -20.58
C ASP A 218 8.47 -6.74 -20.99
N VAL A 219 7.57 -6.55 -20.02
CA VAL A 219 6.22 -6.04 -20.29
C VAL A 219 6.30 -4.64 -20.93
N PRO A 220 5.65 -4.38 -22.07
CA PRO A 220 5.72 -3.07 -22.73
C PRO A 220 5.21 -1.92 -21.86
N ASP A 221 4.23 -2.18 -21.00
CA ASP A 221 3.63 -1.15 -20.14
C ASP A 221 4.61 -0.68 -19.07
N VAL A 222 5.32 -1.57 -18.35
CA VAL A 222 6.37 -1.15 -17.38
C VAL A 222 7.50 -0.37 -18.07
N ASN A 223 7.83 -0.71 -19.32
CA ASN A 223 8.85 0.01 -20.09
C ASN A 223 8.40 1.41 -20.52
N LYS A 224 7.12 1.59 -20.89
CA LYS A 224 6.53 2.90 -21.21
C LYS A 224 6.40 3.78 -19.98
N GLU A 225 6.05 3.19 -18.84
CA GLU A 225 5.95 3.90 -17.57
C GLU A 225 7.31 4.35 -17.03
N SER A 226 8.41 3.71 -17.46
CA SER A 226 9.77 4.01 -17.03
C SER A 226 10.32 5.29 -17.68
N GLN A 227 9.78 6.44 -17.24
CA GLN A 227 10.17 7.77 -17.72
C GLN A 227 11.62 8.12 -17.37
N ASP A 228 12.11 7.63 -16.23
CA ASP A 228 13.49 7.83 -15.76
C ASP A 228 14.48 6.77 -16.28
N GLY A 229 14.04 5.90 -17.18
CA GLY A 229 14.88 4.84 -17.74
C GLY A 229 15.17 3.68 -16.78
N THR A 230 14.57 3.69 -15.58
CA THR A 230 14.79 2.68 -14.54
C THR A 230 13.51 1.86 -14.29
N ILE A 231 13.67 0.54 -14.19
CA ILE A 231 12.66 -0.40 -13.70
C ILE A 231 13.18 -0.92 -12.36
N TYR A 232 12.32 -0.91 -11.36
CA TYR A 232 12.60 -1.46 -10.04
C TYR A 232 12.09 -2.89 -9.97
N SER A 233 12.77 -3.74 -9.21
CA SER A 233 12.35 -5.11 -8.93
C SER A 233 12.51 -5.43 -7.44
N GLY A 234 11.64 -6.29 -6.91
CA GLY A 234 11.62 -6.67 -5.50
C GLY A 234 10.35 -7.46 -5.19
N THR A 235 10.04 -7.63 -3.91
CA THR A 235 8.83 -8.36 -3.48
C THR A 235 7.56 -7.57 -3.78
N VAL A 236 6.40 -8.24 -3.75
CA VAL A 236 5.09 -7.58 -3.76
C VAL A 236 5.02 -6.52 -2.65
N ALA A 237 5.52 -6.83 -1.45
CA ALA A 237 5.56 -5.90 -0.33
C ALA A 237 6.40 -4.65 -0.64
N ASP A 238 7.54 -4.81 -1.33
CA ASP A 238 8.39 -3.69 -1.75
C ASP A 238 7.68 -2.78 -2.77
N ALA A 239 6.96 -3.38 -3.72
CA ALA A 239 6.17 -2.63 -4.69
C ALA A 239 5.09 -1.79 -3.99
N HIS A 240 4.39 -2.38 -3.02
CA HIS A 240 3.42 -1.66 -2.20
C HIS A 240 4.05 -0.54 -1.38
N ALA A 241 5.17 -0.80 -0.72
CA ALA A 241 5.93 0.22 0.00
C ALA A 241 6.38 1.36 -0.94
N ALA A 242 6.61 1.06 -2.22
CA ALA A 242 6.89 2.02 -3.28
C ALA A 242 5.64 2.71 -3.88
N ASN A 243 4.50 2.68 -3.19
CA ASN A 243 3.23 3.26 -3.62
C ASN A 243 2.71 2.67 -4.94
N LYS A 244 2.85 1.36 -5.14
CA LYS A 244 2.05 0.62 -6.11
C LYS A 244 0.81 0.07 -5.41
N ASP A 245 -0.32 0.12 -6.08
CA ASP A 245 -1.63 -0.19 -5.48
C ASP A 245 -1.96 -1.67 -5.54
N ARG A 246 -1.45 -2.38 -6.57
CA ARG A 246 -1.75 -3.79 -6.84
C ARG A 246 -0.90 -4.35 -7.97
N LEU A 247 -0.98 -5.67 -8.13
CA LEU A 247 -0.61 -6.35 -9.36
C LEU A 247 -1.47 -5.84 -10.52
N THR A 248 -0.86 -5.70 -11.70
CA THR A 248 -1.59 -5.40 -12.95
C THR A 248 -2.77 -6.34 -13.14
N LYS A 249 -3.93 -5.78 -13.52
CA LYS A 249 -5.12 -6.58 -13.83
C LYS A 249 -4.96 -7.46 -15.08
N ARG A 250 -3.85 -7.28 -15.81
CA ARG A 250 -3.52 -7.99 -17.05
C ARG A 250 -2.43 -9.02 -16.86
N TRP A 251 -2.10 -9.37 -15.60
CA TRP A 251 -0.96 -10.23 -15.28
C TRP A 251 -0.99 -11.55 -16.06
N GLU A 252 -2.16 -12.17 -16.24
CA GLU A 252 -2.33 -13.40 -17.03
C GLU A 252 -1.82 -13.21 -18.47
N SER A 253 -2.31 -12.15 -19.13
CA SER A 253 -1.93 -11.85 -20.50
C SER A 253 -0.47 -11.38 -20.62
N GLU A 254 0.06 -10.72 -19.58
CA GLU A 254 1.45 -10.30 -19.53
C GLU A 254 2.38 -11.51 -19.38
N ALA A 255 2.00 -12.46 -18.52
CA ALA A 255 2.72 -13.68 -18.24
C ALA A 255 2.95 -14.49 -19.53
N VAL A 256 1.87 -14.71 -20.31
CA VAL A 256 1.94 -15.51 -21.54
C VAL A 256 2.61 -14.78 -22.70
N LYS A 257 2.30 -13.49 -22.90
CA LYS A 257 2.75 -12.76 -24.10
C LYS A 257 4.18 -12.25 -24.00
N TYR A 258 4.63 -11.92 -22.79
CA TYR A 258 5.89 -11.18 -22.60
C TYR A 258 6.85 -11.85 -21.62
N CYS A 259 6.34 -12.63 -20.66
CA CYS A 259 7.18 -13.18 -19.59
C CYS A 259 7.56 -14.66 -19.77
N GLY A 260 7.12 -15.30 -20.86
CA GLY A 260 7.54 -16.66 -21.22
C GLY A 260 6.83 -17.79 -20.46
N TYR A 261 5.69 -17.50 -19.82
CA TYR A 261 4.87 -18.52 -19.17
C TYR A 261 3.87 -19.15 -20.15
N THR A 262 3.53 -20.42 -19.95
CA THR A 262 2.47 -21.08 -20.74
C THR A 262 1.09 -20.75 -20.19
N GLN A 263 0.06 -20.97 -21.01
CA GLN A 263 -1.32 -20.83 -20.55
C GLN A 263 -1.63 -21.86 -19.46
N GLU A 264 -1.08 -23.08 -19.53
CA GLU A 264 -1.31 -24.09 -18.48
C GLU A 264 -0.75 -23.65 -17.13
N GLN A 265 0.42 -22.98 -17.10
CA GLN A 265 1.00 -22.45 -15.87
C GLN A 265 0.13 -21.36 -15.26
N VAL A 266 -0.40 -20.45 -16.08
CA VAL A 266 -1.32 -19.40 -15.62
C VAL A 266 -2.64 -20.00 -15.11
N ASP A 267 -3.21 -20.96 -15.84
CA ASP A 267 -4.45 -21.63 -15.46
C ASP A 267 -4.30 -22.42 -14.16
N ALA A 268 -3.13 -23.04 -13.93
CA ALA A 268 -2.85 -23.75 -12.68
C ALA A 268 -2.80 -22.80 -11.47
N VAL A 269 -2.19 -21.61 -11.61
CA VAL A 269 -2.23 -20.56 -10.56
C VAL A 269 -3.66 -20.11 -10.28
N LEU A 270 -4.47 -19.92 -11.33
CA LEU A 270 -5.88 -19.52 -11.19
C LEU A 270 -6.75 -20.62 -10.54
N ALA A 271 -6.45 -21.88 -10.82
CA ALA A 271 -7.11 -23.03 -10.20
C ALA A 271 -6.66 -23.27 -8.75
N GLY A 272 -5.63 -22.56 -8.27
CA GLY A 272 -5.03 -22.77 -6.95
C GLY A 272 -4.26 -24.09 -6.84
N GLY A 273 -3.79 -24.63 -7.98
CA GLY A 273 -3.02 -25.85 -8.04
C GLY A 273 -1.52 -25.60 -7.87
N ASP A 274 -0.83 -26.53 -7.22
CA ASP A 274 0.63 -26.51 -7.10
C ASP A 274 1.26 -26.78 -8.49
N THR A 275 1.80 -25.75 -9.13
CA THR A 275 2.64 -25.88 -10.33
C THR A 275 4.00 -26.45 -9.92
N ALA A 276 4.08 -27.77 -9.77
CA ALA A 276 5.38 -28.43 -9.77
C ALA A 276 6.04 -28.21 -11.15
N PRO A 277 7.35 -27.88 -11.22
CA PRO A 277 8.04 -27.86 -12.51
C PRO A 277 8.04 -29.28 -13.07
N THR A 278 7.41 -29.47 -14.23
CA THR A 278 7.62 -30.67 -15.04
C THR A 278 9.05 -30.65 -15.55
N ASP A 279 9.91 -31.41 -14.88
CA ASP A 279 11.24 -31.74 -15.37
C ASP A 279 11.07 -32.60 -16.63
N GLU A 280 11.20 -31.98 -17.80
CA GLU A 280 11.33 -32.71 -19.07
C GLU A 280 12.71 -33.38 -19.08
N GLY A 281 12.76 -34.67 -18.80
CA GLY A 281 13.93 -35.47 -19.13
C GLY A 281 14.10 -36.75 -18.32
N THR A 282 13.62 -37.86 -18.89
CA THR A 282 14.36 -39.13 -19.08
C THR A 282 13.36 -40.29 -19.07
N THR A 283 13.04 -40.77 -20.26
CA THR A 283 12.42 -42.08 -20.48
C THR A 283 13.41 -43.16 -20.05
N PRO A 284 13.07 -44.10 -19.16
CA PRO A 284 13.85 -45.33 -19.03
C PRO A 284 13.39 -46.27 -20.16
N GLU A 285 14.30 -46.50 -21.09
CA GLU A 285 14.22 -47.56 -22.10
C GLU A 285 14.28 -48.92 -21.38
N GLU A 286 13.16 -49.65 -21.31
CA GLU A 286 13.14 -51.05 -20.87
C GLU A 286 13.77 -51.92 -21.97
N THR A 287 14.97 -52.44 -21.70
CA THR A 287 15.58 -53.50 -22.50
C THR A 287 15.04 -54.86 -22.02
N PRO A 288 14.53 -55.74 -22.91
CA PRO A 288 14.08 -57.07 -22.50
C PRO A 288 15.27 -58.02 -22.35
N SER A 289 15.54 -58.49 -21.12
CA SER A 289 16.51 -59.56 -20.88
C SER A 289 15.83 -60.93 -20.94
N GLU A 290 16.24 -61.66 -21.96
CA GLU A 290 16.02 -63.07 -22.25
C GLU A 290 16.34 -63.99 -21.04
N ALA A 291 15.52 -65.03 -20.86
CA ALA A 291 15.82 -66.20 -20.03
C ALA A 291 17.01 -67.00 -20.64
N PRO A 292 17.67 -67.91 -19.89
CA PRO A 292 17.17 -69.30 -19.88
C PRO A 292 17.52 -70.16 -18.64
N ALA A 293 16.82 -71.30 -18.55
CA ALA A 293 17.20 -72.61 -17.96
C ALA A 293 17.62 -72.68 -16.47
N GLU A 294 17.20 -73.65 -15.64
CA GLU A 294 16.67 -75.02 -15.81
C GLU A 294 15.45 -75.29 -14.91
#